data_AF-A0A7J5DYR6-F1
#
_entry.id   AF-A0A7J5DYR6-F1
#
_cell.length_a   1.000
_cell.length_b   1.000
_cell.length_c   1.000
_cell.angle_alpha   90.00
_cell.angle_beta   90.00
_cell.angle_gamma   90.00
#
_symmetry.space_group_name_H-M   'P 1'
#
loop_
_entity.id
_entity.type
_entity.pdbx_description
1 polymer ?
#
loop_
_entity_poly.entity_id
_entity_poly.type
_entity_poly.pdbx_seq_one_letter_code
_entity_poly.pdbx_strand_id
1 'polypeptide(L)'
;MDEQLTMAAKTLARWCYARGVDERVLGVGEQLLKAAADQALGRTASAHLEQALWQQTAALLRQRRDWDRDHQVSPPPPAACLPCAMAVDHCPTHAGRRCRACGGQLHRIVVDEGFDTHPCCDRPGTNGSLTFLEHTAQLLGATLLAHPPDQPA
;
A
#
# COMPACT_ATOMS: atom_id res chain seq x y z
N MET A 1 2.95 34.81 -6.32
CA MET A 1 2.89 33.39 -5.91
C MET A 1 2.60 33.36 -4.42
N ASP A 2 1.57 32.66 -4.01
CA ASP A 2 1.10 32.66 -2.61
C ASP A 2 2.14 31.95 -1.71
N GLU A 3 2.74 32.69 -0.77
CA GLU A 3 3.72 32.17 0.18
C GLU A 3 3.12 31.09 1.09
N GLN A 4 1.83 31.22 1.44
CA GLN A 4 1.14 30.23 2.28
C GLN A 4 0.97 28.91 1.54
N LEU A 5 0.60 28.99 0.26
CA LEU A 5 0.50 27.81 -0.61
C LEU A 5 1.85 27.11 -0.74
N THR A 6 2.91 27.89 -0.97
CA THR A 6 4.28 27.37 -1.12
C THR A 6 4.74 26.65 0.16
N MET A 7 4.44 27.23 1.33
CA MET A 7 4.81 26.63 2.60
C MET A 7 4.02 25.35 2.88
N ALA A 8 2.72 25.36 2.63
CA ALA A 8 1.88 24.17 2.76
C ALA A 8 2.35 23.05 1.83
N ALA A 9 2.68 23.35 0.57
CA ALA A 9 3.17 22.38 -0.39
C ALA A 9 4.49 21.74 0.05
N LYS A 10 5.42 22.53 0.62
CA LYS A 10 6.68 22.02 1.19
C LYS A 10 6.46 21.11 2.39
N THR A 11 5.58 21.49 3.31
CA THR A 11 5.22 20.65 4.47
C THR A 11 4.62 19.33 4.01
N LEU A 12 3.68 19.38 3.07
CA LEU A 12 3.03 18.19 2.52
C LEU A 12 4.02 17.30 1.75
N ALA A 13 4.92 17.88 0.95
CA ALA A 13 5.95 17.13 0.23
C ALA A 13 6.90 16.40 1.18
N ARG A 14 7.33 17.05 2.28
CA ARG A 14 8.15 16.40 3.31
C ARG A 14 7.41 15.24 3.99
N TRP A 15 6.13 15.44 4.31
CA TRP A 15 5.29 14.40 4.91
C TRP A 15 5.10 13.20 3.98
N CYS A 16 4.82 13.45 2.69
CA CYS A 16 4.69 12.44 1.65
C CYS A 16 5.99 11.64 1.47
N TYR A 17 7.11 12.35 1.32
CA TYR A 17 8.42 11.73 1.13
C TYR A 17 8.79 10.81 2.31
N ALA A 18 8.65 11.30 3.55
CA ALA A 18 8.97 10.51 4.75
C ALA A 18 8.14 9.22 4.87
N ARG A 19 6.99 9.16 4.19
CA ARG A 19 6.07 8.00 4.16
C ARG A 19 6.16 7.20 2.87
N GLY A 20 7.13 7.48 2.01
CA GLY A 20 7.29 6.77 0.74
C GLY A 20 6.17 7.00 -0.27
N VAL A 21 5.45 8.13 -0.17
CA VAL A 21 4.42 8.52 -1.14
C VAL A 21 5.09 9.16 -2.36
N ASP A 22 4.96 8.51 -3.51
CA ASP A 22 5.37 9.02 -4.83
C ASP A 22 4.21 9.78 -5.49
N GLU A 23 4.49 10.69 -6.44
CA GLU A 23 3.44 11.44 -7.14
C GLU A 23 2.45 10.53 -7.89
N ARG A 24 2.85 9.31 -8.26
CA ARG A 24 1.99 8.30 -8.88
C ARG A 24 0.89 7.79 -7.94
N VAL A 25 1.12 7.86 -6.64
CA VAL A 25 0.16 7.45 -5.60
C VAL A 25 -0.91 8.51 -5.37
N LEU A 26 -0.73 9.74 -5.89
CA LEU A 26 -1.67 10.84 -5.77
C LEU A 26 -2.89 10.71 -6.71
N GLY A 27 -3.01 9.63 -7.49
CA GLY A 27 -4.19 9.33 -8.31
C GLY A 27 -5.40 8.78 -7.53
N VAL A 28 -5.32 8.71 -6.19
CA VAL A 28 -6.32 8.04 -5.35
C VAL A 28 -7.24 9.07 -4.69
N GLY A 29 -8.48 9.18 -5.20
CA GLY A 29 -9.67 9.77 -4.54
C GLY A 29 -9.50 11.11 -3.80
N GLU A 30 -10.15 12.18 -4.29
CA GLU A 30 -10.06 13.54 -3.71
C GLU A 30 -10.26 13.62 -2.19
N GLN A 31 -11.17 12.82 -1.62
CA GLN A 31 -11.39 12.79 -0.17
C GLN A 31 -10.19 12.26 0.63
N LEU A 32 -9.50 11.25 0.09
CA LEU A 32 -8.30 10.67 0.70
C LEU A 32 -7.12 11.64 0.62
N LEU A 33 -6.99 12.35 -0.49
CA LEU A 33 -6.05 13.46 -0.62
C LEU A 33 -6.35 14.55 0.40
N LYS A 34 -7.60 15.00 0.53
CA LYS A 34 -7.96 16.01 1.54
C LYS A 34 -7.56 15.57 2.95
N ALA A 35 -7.88 14.34 3.35
CA ALA A 35 -7.51 13.82 4.67
C ALA A 35 -5.99 13.75 4.88
N ALA A 36 -5.22 13.37 3.85
CA ALA A 36 -3.75 13.39 3.91
C ALA A 36 -3.19 14.81 4.07
N ALA A 37 -3.77 15.78 3.35
CA ALA A 37 -3.39 17.19 3.48
C ALA A 37 -3.69 17.72 4.89
N ASP A 38 -4.88 17.43 5.42
CA ASP A 38 -5.29 17.84 6.76
C ASP A 38 -4.37 17.27 7.84
N GLN A 39 -4.03 15.97 7.73
CA GLN A 39 -3.12 15.31 8.65
C GLN A 39 -1.69 15.87 8.57
N ALA A 40 -1.19 16.15 7.36
CA ALA A 40 0.16 16.68 7.17
C ALA A 40 0.30 18.14 7.63
N LEU A 41 -0.75 18.95 7.43
CA LEU A 41 -0.75 20.37 7.80
C LEU A 41 -1.21 20.61 9.25
N GLY A 42 -1.81 19.61 9.90
CA GLY A 42 -2.40 19.73 11.24
C GLY A 42 -3.62 20.65 11.29
N ARG A 43 -4.22 20.93 10.13
CA ARG A 43 -5.38 21.82 9.95
C ARG A 43 -6.08 21.52 8.64
N THR A 44 -7.34 21.89 8.54
CA THR A 44 -8.12 21.71 7.31
C THR A 44 -7.53 22.51 6.14
N ALA A 45 -7.20 21.82 5.06
CA ALA A 45 -6.78 22.43 3.80
C ALA A 45 -7.98 23.16 3.17
N SER A 46 -7.71 24.37 2.66
CA SER A 46 -8.77 25.15 2.03
C SER A 46 -9.12 24.57 0.66
N ALA A 47 -10.40 24.25 0.45
CA ALA A 47 -10.89 23.57 -0.75
C ALA A 47 -10.50 24.28 -2.05
N HIS A 48 -10.50 25.63 -2.05
CA HIS A 48 -10.14 26.43 -3.22
C HIS A 48 -8.64 26.33 -3.61
N LEU A 49 -7.78 25.86 -2.71
CA LEU A 49 -6.34 25.72 -2.94
C LEU A 49 -5.91 24.26 -3.11
N GLU A 50 -6.80 23.27 -2.93
CA GLU A 50 -6.43 21.85 -2.91
C GLU A 50 -5.73 21.42 -4.21
N GLN A 51 -6.28 21.78 -5.37
CA GLN A 51 -5.68 21.41 -6.64
C GLN A 51 -4.28 22.03 -6.83
N ALA A 52 -4.14 23.32 -6.52
CA ALA A 52 -2.86 24.03 -6.65
C ALA A 52 -1.83 23.49 -5.64
N LEU A 53 -2.26 23.16 -4.43
CA LEU A 53 -1.44 22.56 -3.38
C LEU A 53 -0.88 21.21 -3.85
N TRP A 54 -1.74 20.32 -4.35
CA TRP A 54 -1.31 19.00 -4.83
C TRP A 54 -0.40 19.06 -6.05
N GLN A 55 -0.65 20.00 -6.98
CA GLN A 55 0.23 20.23 -8.12
C GLN A 55 1.64 20.67 -7.68
N GLN A 56 1.73 21.61 -6.72
CA GLN A 56 3.02 22.05 -6.19
C GLN A 56 3.72 20.95 -5.39
N THR A 57 2.99 20.19 -4.56
CA THR A 57 3.53 19.04 -3.85
C THR A 57 4.08 17.97 -4.81
N ALA A 58 3.35 17.65 -5.88
CA ALA A 58 3.83 16.70 -6.88
C ALA A 58 5.11 17.19 -7.59
N ALA A 59 5.21 18.50 -7.87
CA ALA A 59 6.43 19.08 -8.44
C ALA A 59 7.63 18.96 -7.48
N LEU A 60 7.43 19.23 -6.18
CA LEU A 60 8.46 19.09 -5.16
C LEU A 60 8.90 17.64 -4.95
N LEU A 61 7.97 16.68 -4.99
CA LEU A 61 8.30 15.25 -4.91
C LEU A 61 9.12 14.78 -6.12
N ARG A 62 8.77 15.23 -7.33
CA ARG A 62 9.58 14.96 -8.54
C ARG A 62 10.99 15.53 -8.41
N GLN A 63 11.10 16.80 -8.00
CA GLN A 63 12.39 17.45 -7.77
C GLN A 63 13.21 16.70 -6.72
N ARG A 64 12.57 16.24 -5.63
CA ARG A 64 13.26 15.48 -4.59
C ARG A 64 13.78 14.14 -5.12
N ARG A 65 12.96 13.40 -5.87
CA ARG A 65 13.39 12.14 -6.51
C ARG A 65 14.56 12.36 -7.46
N ASP A 66 14.49 13.42 -8.26
CA ASP A 66 15.58 13.75 -9.19
C ASP A 66 16.87 14.05 -8.41
N TRP A 67 16.78 14.83 -7.33
CA TRP A 67 17.91 15.07 -6.44
C TRP A 67 18.44 13.78 -5.80
N ASP A 68 17.57 12.90 -5.28
CA ASP A 68 17.97 11.64 -4.66
C ASP A 68 18.70 10.74 -5.67
N ARG A 69 18.23 10.68 -6.92
CA ARG A 69 18.90 9.96 -8.01
C ARG A 69 20.29 10.55 -8.30
N ASP A 70 20.37 11.86 -8.44
CA ASP A 70 21.62 12.56 -8.79
C ASP A 70 22.67 12.45 -7.66
N HIS A 71 22.22 12.31 -6.41
CA HIS A 71 23.07 12.21 -5.22
C HIS A 71 23.17 10.79 -4.64
N GLN A 72 22.60 9.78 -5.32
CA GLN A 72 22.59 8.38 -4.90
C GLN A 72 22.06 8.16 -3.48
N VAL A 73 21.05 8.94 -3.09
CA VAL A 73 20.39 8.81 -1.79
C VAL A 73 19.28 7.77 -1.90
N SER A 74 19.32 6.74 -1.06
CA SER A 74 18.25 5.76 -0.96
C SER A 74 16.97 6.41 -0.41
N PRO A 75 15.86 6.41 -1.17
CA PRO A 75 14.61 6.97 -0.69
C PRO A 75 13.96 6.07 0.38
N PRO A 76 13.00 6.59 1.15
CA PRO A 76 12.18 5.78 2.04
C PRO A 76 11.46 4.64 1.28
N PRO A 77 11.18 3.50 1.94
CA PRO A 77 10.41 2.42 1.34
C PRO A 77 9.08 2.94 0.79
N PRO A 78 8.72 2.62 -0.46
CA PRO A 78 7.50 3.17 -1.07
C PRO A 78 6.26 2.63 -0.36
N ALA A 79 5.30 3.52 -0.10
CA ALA A 79 3.98 3.12 0.37
C ALA A 79 3.21 2.44 -0.75
N ALA A 80 2.57 1.30 -0.44
CA ALA A 80 1.76 0.57 -1.42
C ALA A 80 0.53 1.36 -1.90
N CYS A 81 -0.02 2.24 -1.05
CA CYS A 81 -1.09 3.17 -1.39
C CYS A 81 -1.15 4.33 -0.37
N LEU A 82 -1.92 5.37 -0.68
CA LEU A 82 -2.09 6.52 0.23
C LEU A 82 -2.65 6.11 1.61
N PRO A 83 -3.63 5.21 1.73
CA PRO A 83 -4.03 4.65 3.02
C PRO A 83 -2.90 3.96 3.81
N CYS A 84 -1.96 3.24 3.16
CA CYS A 84 -0.80 2.67 3.86
C CYS A 84 0.14 3.74 4.40
N ALA A 85 0.28 4.87 3.70
CA ALA A 85 1.08 5.99 4.18
C ALA A 85 0.43 6.71 5.36
N MET A 86 -0.90 6.77 5.39
CA MET A 86 -1.68 7.43 6.44
C MET A 86 -1.87 6.57 7.68
N ALA A 87 -2.20 5.29 7.50
CA ALA A 87 -2.48 4.35 8.57
C ALA A 87 -1.21 3.57 8.92
N VAL A 88 -0.56 3.95 10.02
CA VAL A 88 0.67 3.32 10.52
C VAL A 88 0.47 1.82 10.78
N ASP A 89 -0.76 1.39 11.12
CA ASP A 89 -1.03 0.02 11.54
C ASP A 89 -2.01 -0.77 10.64
N HIS A 90 -3.02 -0.14 10.04
CA HIS A 90 -4.08 -0.86 9.31
C HIS A 90 -4.58 -0.12 8.07
N CYS A 91 -4.01 -0.44 6.91
CA CYS A 91 -4.59 -0.01 5.63
C CYS A 91 -5.85 -0.84 5.32
N PRO A 92 -7.04 -0.26 5.09
CA PRO A 92 -8.26 -1.04 4.81
C PRO A 92 -8.14 -1.94 3.57
N THR A 93 -7.30 -1.57 2.60
CA THR A 93 -7.07 -2.35 1.37
C THR A 93 -6.09 -3.51 1.57
N HIS A 94 -5.15 -3.38 2.51
CA HIS A 94 -4.02 -4.30 2.67
C HIS A 94 -3.97 -5.01 4.02
N ALA A 95 -4.71 -4.55 5.03
CA ALA A 95 -4.78 -5.16 6.37
C ALA A 95 -5.34 -6.58 6.30
N GLY A 96 -6.40 -6.80 5.51
CA GLY A 96 -6.94 -8.14 5.24
C GLY A 96 -6.05 -9.02 4.38
N ARG A 97 -4.93 -8.48 3.84
CA ARG A 97 -3.95 -9.24 3.07
C ARG A 97 -2.73 -9.64 3.90
N ARG A 98 -2.76 -9.50 5.22
CA ARG A 98 -1.68 -9.95 6.11
C ARG A 98 -2.20 -11.04 7.02
N CYS A 99 -1.41 -12.09 7.20
CA CYS A 99 -1.71 -13.18 8.10
C CYS A 99 -1.76 -12.65 9.53
N ARG A 100 -2.88 -12.81 10.22
CA ARG A 100 -3.05 -12.39 11.61
C ARG A 100 -2.01 -13.01 12.55
N ALA A 101 -1.63 -14.26 12.30
CA ALA A 101 -0.71 -15.00 13.17
C ALA A 101 0.77 -14.60 13.03
N CYS A 102 1.26 -14.30 11.82
CA CYS A 102 2.69 -14.04 11.57
C CYS A 102 2.98 -12.68 10.94
N GLY A 103 1.97 -11.90 10.54
CA GLY A 103 2.11 -10.63 9.84
C GLY A 103 2.61 -10.74 8.39
N GLY A 104 2.84 -11.94 7.87
CA GLY A 104 3.26 -12.19 6.50
C GLY A 104 2.16 -11.90 5.46
N GLN A 105 2.54 -11.65 4.21
CA GLN A 105 1.60 -11.36 3.12
C GLN A 105 0.76 -12.60 2.75
N LEU A 106 -0.56 -12.48 2.78
CA LEU A 106 -1.49 -13.51 2.32
C LEU A 106 -1.60 -13.51 0.79
N HIS A 107 -1.72 -14.71 0.22
CA HIS A 107 -2.04 -14.88 -1.19
C HIS A 107 -3.45 -14.38 -1.50
N ARG A 108 -3.65 -13.84 -2.69
CA ARG A 108 -4.94 -13.29 -3.12
C ARG A 108 -6.10 -14.29 -2.99
N ILE A 109 -5.88 -15.56 -3.33
CA ILE A 109 -6.91 -16.61 -3.22
C ILE A 109 -7.37 -16.77 -1.76
N VAL A 110 -6.42 -16.79 -0.83
CA VAL A 110 -6.69 -16.90 0.62
C VAL A 110 -7.54 -15.73 1.10
N VAL A 111 -7.24 -14.51 0.63
CA VAL A 111 -8.00 -13.29 0.97
C VAL A 111 -9.39 -13.28 0.32
N ASP A 112 -9.50 -13.66 -0.96
CA ASP A 112 -10.75 -13.64 -1.72
C ASP A 112 -11.74 -14.71 -1.19
N GLU A 113 -11.25 -15.80 -0.61
CA GLU A 113 -12.05 -16.82 0.10
C GLU A 113 -12.39 -16.43 1.56
N GLY A 114 -11.89 -15.30 2.06
CA GLY A 114 -12.21 -14.76 3.38
C GLY A 114 -11.32 -15.23 4.53
N PHE A 115 -10.21 -15.92 4.23
CA PHE A 115 -9.23 -16.32 5.24
C PHE A 115 -8.26 -15.18 5.56
N ASP A 116 -7.92 -15.02 6.84
CA ASP A 116 -7.01 -13.98 7.35
C ASP A 116 -5.73 -14.55 7.99
N THR A 117 -5.47 -15.84 7.82
CA THR A 117 -4.27 -16.55 8.30
C THR A 117 -3.65 -17.40 7.18
N HIS A 118 -2.33 -17.61 7.23
CA HIS A 118 -1.69 -18.55 6.31
C HIS A 118 -2.09 -19.99 6.67
N PRO A 119 -2.28 -20.89 5.68
CA PRO A 119 -2.55 -22.30 5.95
C PRO A 119 -1.48 -22.98 6.84
N CYS A 120 -0.23 -22.51 6.79
CA CYS A 120 0.86 -22.99 7.65
C CYS A 120 0.83 -22.40 9.07
N CYS A 121 0.14 -21.27 9.27
CA CYS A 121 -0.07 -20.63 10.56
C CYS A 121 -1.33 -21.14 11.29
N ASP A 122 -2.28 -21.74 10.56
CA ASP A 122 -3.48 -22.40 11.09
C ASP A 122 -3.18 -23.79 11.68
N ARG A 123 -2.08 -23.96 12.43
CA ARG A 123 -1.81 -25.26 13.05
C ARG A 123 -2.93 -25.61 14.05
N PRO A 124 -3.62 -26.76 13.89
CA PRO A 124 -4.72 -27.14 14.74
C PRO A 124 -4.18 -27.66 16.08
N GLY A 125 -4.34 -26.86 17.13
CA GLY A 125 -4.46 -27.39 18.48
C GLY A 125 -5.86 -27.99 18.63
N THR A 126 -5.95 -29.32 18.60
CA THR A 126 -7.03 -30.11 19.24
C THR A 126 -8.49 -29.94 18.79
N ASN A 127 -8.80 -29.64 17.51
CA ASN A 127 -10.07 -30.01 16.85
C ASN A 127 -10.05 -29.57 15.36
N GLY A 128 -9.42 -30.37 14.49
CA GLY A 128 -9.24 -30.04 13.08
C GLY A 128 -10.47 -30.36 12.22
N SER A 129 -11.05 -29.35 11.56
CA SER A 129 -12.04 -29.53 10.50
C SER A 129 -11.36 -30.13 9.27
N LEU A 130 -11.68 -31.40 8.96
CA LEU A 130 -11.19 -32.17 7.81
C LEU A 130 -11.46 -31.49 6.44
N THR A 131 -12.42 -30.57 6.38
CA THR A 131 -12.81 -29.87 5.15
C THR A 131 -11.73 -28.94 4.57
N PHE A 132 -10.83 -28.40 5.40
CA PHE A 132 -9.80 -27.46 4.94
C PHE A 132 -8.61 -28.15 4.26
N LEU A 133 -8.24 -29.36 4.74
CA LEU A 133 -7.19 -30.17 4.14
C LEU A 133 -7.57 -30.61 2.72
N GLU A 134 -8.84 -30.95 2.49
CA GLU A 134 -9.36 -31.32 1.17
C GLU A 134 -9.35 -30.13 0.19
N HIS A 135 -9.69 -28.92 0.66
CA HIS A 135 -9.67 -27.72 -0.18
C HIS A 135 -8.25 -27.26 -0.53
N THR A 136 -7.30 -27.39 0.41
CA THR A 136 -5.89 -27.06 0.18
C THR A 136 -5.23 -28.03 -0.81
N ALA A 137 -5.59 -29.32 -0.75
CA ALA A 137 -5.16 -30.32 -1.72
C ALA A 137 -5.70 -30.02 -3.12
N GLN A 138 -6.92 -29.48 -3.24
CA GLN A 138 -7.48 -29.05 -4.53
C GLN A 138 -6.78 -27.80 -5.09
N LEU A 139 -6.45 -26.82 -4.25
CA LEU A 139 -5.72 -25.61 -4.67
C LEU A 139 -4.28 -25.92 -5.09
N LEU A 140 -3.57 -26.78 -4.34
CA LEU A 140 -2.21 -27.22 -4.70
C LEU A 140 -2.22 -28.20 -5.89
N GLY A 141 -3.23 -29.07 -5.99
CA GLY A 141 -3.44 -29.97 -7.14
C GLY A 141 -3.74 -29.20 -8.44
N ALA A 142 -4.53 -28.13 -8.37
CA ALA A 142 -4.81 -27.26 -9.52
C ALA A 142 -3.57 -26.49 -9.99
N THR A 143 -2.62 -26.20 -9.09
CA THR A 143 -1.35 -25.56 -9.45
C THR A 143 -0.39 -26.53 -10.16
N LEU A 144 -0.42 -27.82 -9.81
CA LEU A 144 0.43 -28.85 -10.45
C LEU A 144 -0.09 -29.30 -11.84
N LEU A 145 -1.38 -29.14 -12.13
CA LEU A 145 -1.98 -29.45 -13.44
C LEU A 145 -1.81 -28.33 -14.49
N ALA A 146 -1.27 -27.17 -14.09
CA ALA A 146 -0.99 -26.05 -15.00
C ALA A 146 0.40 -26.11 -15.65
N HIS A 147 1.17 -27.19 -15.47
CA HIS A 147 2.34 -27.45 -16.30
C HIS A 147 1.91 -28.15 -17.60
N PRO A 148 2.19 -27.59 -18.79
CA PRO A 148 2.01 -28.33 -20.03
C PRO A 148 2.94 -29.55 -20.01
N PRO A 149 2.51 -30.72 -20.52
CA PRO A 149 3.44 -31.81 -20.76
C PRO A 149 4.51 -31.35 -21.74
N ASP A 150 5.78 -31.53 -21.36
CA ASP A 150 6.91 -31.52 -22.29
C ASP A 150 6.54 -32.34 -23.53
N GLN A 151 6.60 -31.70 -24.70
CA GLN A 151 6.46 -32.39 -25.99
C GLN A 151 7.71 -33.22 -26.25
N PRO A 152 7.59 -34.49 -26.68
CA PRO A 152 8.74 -35.32 -26.98
C PRO A 152 9.32 -34.98 -28.37
N ALA A 153 10.63 -35.14 -28.51
CA ALA A 153 11.31 -35.32 -29.79
C ALA A 153 11.57 -36.80 -30.03
#